data_AF-A0A5E7VPA3-F1
#
_entry.id   AF-A0A5E7VPA3-F1
#
_cell.length_a   1.000
_cell.length_b   1.000
_cell.length_c   1.000
_cell.angle_alpha   90.00
_cell.angle_beta   90.00
_cell.angle_gamma   90.00
#
_symmetry.space_group_name_H-M   'P 1'
#
loop_
_entity.id
_entity.type
_entity.pdbx_description
1 polymer ?
#
loop_
_entity_poly.entity_id
_entity_poly.type
_entity_poly.pdbx_seq_one_letter_code
_entity_poly.pdbx_strand_id
1 'polypeptide(L)'
;MSQHVQRTIDSPLRTGLTRTQLWEAADKGLIKCWEIGRQRAARFPDLALKCRTGELPVLGWKGGVSRSLKKNEKYGSLKYLAQWQGLRGEDLDIDLGEELSMTCSRTKMRVTFTPDRTKYFNQVAEAEA
;
A
#
# COMPACT_ATOMS: atom_id res chain seq x y z
N MET A 1 15.15 12.39 10.78
CA MET A 1 14.57 11.34 11.66
C MET A 1 13.58 10.54 10.83
N SER A 2 13.97 9.36 10.37
CA SER A 2 13.06 8.45 9.66
C SER A 2 12.11 7.84 10.68
N GLN A 3 10.81 7.98 10.45
CA GLN A 3 9.81 7.30 11.27
C GLN A 3 9.52 5.96 10.63
N HIS A 4 9.84 4.87 11.33
CA HIS A 4 9.58 3.52 10.86
C HIS A 4 8.31 2.98 11.55
N VAL A 5 7.33 2.54 10.76
CA VAL A 5 6.12 1.89 11.27
C VAL A 5 6.24 0.39 11.06
N GLN A 6 6.35 -0.33 12.17
CA GLN A 6 6.41 -1.79 12.20
C GLN A 6 5.30 -2.39 13.04
N ARG A 7 4.73 -3.51 12.59
CA ARG A 7 3.73 -4.27 13.37
C ARG A 7 3.68 -5.72 12.93
N THR A 8 3.69 -6.65 13.90
CA THR A 8 3.62 -8.08 13.61
C THR A 8 2.22 -8.53 13.23
N ILE A 9 2.10 -9.51 12.33
CA ILE A 9 0.82 -10.08 11.88
C ILE A 9 0.01 -10.67 13.03
N ASP A 10 0.66 -11.19 14.07
CA ASP A 10 -0.01 -11.74 15.25
C ASP A 10 -0.59 -10.64 16.16
N SER A 11 -0.20 -9.38 15.96
CA SER A 11 -0.74 -8.28 16.74
C SER A 11 -2.26 -8.15 16.54
N PRO A 12 -3.03 -7.99 17.63
CA PRO A 12 -4.47 -7.79 17.53
C PRO A 12 -4.81 -6.46 16.84
N LEU A 13 -5.96 -6.43 16.18
CA LEU A 13 -6.51 -5.23 15.56
C LEU A 13 -6.89 -4.21 16.63
N ARG A 14 -6.54 -2.95 16.42
CA ARG A 14 -6.87 -1.83 17.30
C ARG A 14 -8.38 -1.57 17.28
N THR A 15 -8.97 -1.47 18.46
CA THR A 15 -10.39 -1.15 18.68
C THR A 15 -10.52 0.10 19.55
N GLY A 16 -11.69 0.76 19.52
CA GLY A 16 -11.97 1.92 20.40
C GLY A 16 -11.25 3.23 20.05
N LEU A 17 -10.45 3.29 18.98
CA LEU A 17 -9.76 4.51 18.56
C LEU A 17 -10.67 5.46 17.76
N THR A 18 -10.52 6.76 18.02
CA THR A 18 -11.18 7.79 17.22
C THR A 18 -10.54 7.92 15.83
N ARG A 19 -11.26 8.52 14.87
CA ARG A 19 -10.76 8.74 13.50
C ARG A 19 -9.41 9.47 13.50
N THR A 20 -9.26 10.52 14.31
CA THR A 20 -8.02 11.28 14.45
C THR A 20 -6.88 10.39 14.95
N GLN A 21 -7.09 9.57 15.97
CA GLN A 21 -6.06 8.63 16.44
C GLN A 21 -5.70 7.56 15.41
N LEU A 22 -6.64 7.18 14.54
CA LEU A 22 -6.40 6.19 13.49
C LEU A 22 -5.64 6.74 12.28
N TRP A 23 -5.80 8.03 11.95
CA TRP A 23 -5.29 8.61 10.70
C TRP A 23 -4.25 9.72 10.89
N GLU A 24 -4.30 10.44 12.00
CA GLU A 24 -3.48 11.61 12.33
C GLU A 24 -2.42 11.29 13.39
N ALA A 25 -2.36 10.05 13.89
CA ALA A 25 -1.27 9.56 14.70
C ALA A 25 0.06 9.49 13.92
N ALA A 26 1.16 9.22 14.63
CA ALA A 26 2.50 9.12 14.05
C ALA A 26 2.57 8.14 12.85
N ASP A 27 1.77 7.06 12.87
CA ASP A 27 1.72 6.09 11.78
C ASP A 27 1.01 6.59 10.50
N LYS A 28 0.46 7.80 10.50
CA LYS A 28 -0.29 8.42 9.37
C LYS A 28 -1.41 7.53 8.79
N GLY A 29 -1.92 6.62 9.61
CA GLY A 29 -2.93 5.62 9.25
C GLY A 29 -2.41 4.42 8.45
N LEU A 30 -1.11 4.19 8.38
CA LEU A 30 -0.52 2.99 7.76
C LEU A 30 -0.96 1.73 8.50
N ILE A 31 -0.94 1.74 9.84
CA ILE A 31 -1.39 0.58 10.62
C ILE A 31 -2.86 0.29 10.30
N LYS A 32 -3.70 1.32 10.21
CA LYS A 32 -5.12 1.13 9.88
C LYS A 32 -5.31 0.55 8.47
N CYS A 33 -4.51 0.99 7.49
CA CYS A 33 -4.57 0.45 6.13
C CYS A 33 -4.18 -1.03 6.10
N TRP A 34 -3.14 -1.41 6.83
CA TRP A 34 -2.69 -2.79 6.98
C TRP A 34 -3.73 -3.69 7.67
N GLU A 35 -4.33 -3.21 8.77
CA GLU A 35 -5.44 -3.89 9.46
C GLU A 35 -6.63 -4.15 8.53
N ILE A 36 -7.01 -3.16 7.72
CA ILE A 36 -8.06 -3.32 6.70
C ILE A 36 -7.63 -4.34 5.63
N GLY A 37 -6.34 -4.34 5.23
CA GLY A 37 -5.78 -5.33 4.33
C GLY A 37 -5.97 -6.76 4.85
N ARG A 38 -5.63 -7.01 6.12
CA ARG A 38 -5.83 -8.31 6.78
C ARG A 38 -7.29 -8.74 6.80
N GLN A 39 -8.19 -7.83 7.18
CA GLN A 39 -9.63 -8.11 7.17
C GLN A 39 -10.14 -8.44 5.76
N ARG A 40 -9.63 -7.73 4.75
CA ARG A 40 -9.97 -8.01 3.34
C ARG A 40 -9.39 -9.32 2.86
N ALA A 41 -8.21 -9.74 3.33
CA ALA A 41 -7.64 -11.03 2.97
C ALA A 41 -8.56 -12.19 3.38
N ALA A 42 -9.14 -12.10 4.57
CA ALA A 42 -10.10 -13.08 5.06
C ALA A 42 -11.44 -13.07 4.29
N ARG A 43 -11.89 -11.88 3.84
CA ARG A 43 -13.15 -11.73 3.10
C ARG A 43 -13.02 -12.03 1.60
N PHE A 44 -11.86 -11.76 1.02
CA PHE A 44 -11.58 -11.83 -0.42
C PHE A 44 -10.28 -12.61 -0.67
N PRO A 45 -10.31 -13.95 -0.53
CA PRO A 45 -9.11 -14.77 -0.66
C PRO A 45 -8.47 -14.66 -2.05
N ASP A 46 -9.25 -14.47 -3.11
CA ASP A 46 -8.73 -14.25 -4.48
C ASP A 46 -7.85 -12.99 -4.57
N LEU A 47 -8.23 -11.93 -3.86
CA LEU A 47 -7.45 -10.68 -3.84
C LEU A 47 -6.14 -10.88 -3.06
N ALA A 48 -6.21 -11.60 -1.94
CA ALA A 48 -5.02 -11.97 -1.16
C ALA A 48 -4.06 -12.83 -2.00
N LEU A 49 -4.58 -13.80 -2.75
CA LEU A 49 -3.79 -14.65 -3.62
C LEU A 49 -3.05 -13.84 -4.68
N LYS A 50 -3.73 -12.90 -5.36
CA LYS A 50 -3.10 -11.97 -6.31
C LYS A 50 -1.97 -11.16 -5.67
N CYS A 51 -2.18 -10.65 -4.45
CA CYS A 51 -1.12 -9.92 -3.75
C CYS A 51 0.05 -10.86 -3.40
N ARG A 52 -0.22 -12.11 -2.99
CA ARG A 52 0.79 -13.14 -2.66
C ARG A 52 1.63 -13.55 -3.87
N THR A 53 1.05 -13.64 -5.06
CA THR A 53 1.76 -13.92 -6.32
C THR A 53 2.59 -12.72 -6.82
N GLY A 54 2.66 -11.63 -6.06
CA GLY A 54 3.42 -10.42 -6.41
C GLY A 54 2.67 -9.51 -7.39
N GLU A 55 1.36 -9.69 -7.55
CA GLU A 55 0.56 -8.70 -8.27
C GLU A 55 0.28 -7.48 -7.40
N LEU A 56 0.13 -6.34 -8.07
CA LEU A 56 -0.27 -5.07 -7.47
C LEU A 56 -1.69 -4.72 -7.96
N PRO A 57 -2.75 -5.36 -7.43
CA PRO A 57 -4.13 -5.09 -7.85
C PRO A 57 -4.56 -3.66 -7.50
N VAL A 58 -5.54 -3.12 -8.22
CA VAL A 58 -6.12 -1.80 -7.90
C VAL A 58 -6.92 -1.90 -6.59
N LEU A 59 -6.56 -1.05 -5.62
CA LEU A 59 -7.19 -0.96 -4.30
C LEU A 59 -7.76 0.45 -4.08
N GLY A 60 -8.16 0.77 -2.85
CA GLY A 60 -8.63 2.12 -2.48
C GLY A 60 -7.52 3.18 -2.43
N TRP A 61 -6.26 2.79 -2.54
CA TRP A 61 -5.09 3.67 -2.50
C TRP A 61 -4.34 3.69 -3.83
N LYS A 62 -3.66 4.80 -4.13
CA LYS A 62 -2.79 4.92 -5.31
C LYS A 62 -1.59 3.98 -5.17
N GLY A 63 -1.36 3.17 -6.19
CA GLY A 63 -0.28 2.19 -6.23
C GLY A 63 -0.61 0.99 -7.12
N GLY A 64 -1.87 0.56 -7.12
CA GLY A 64 -2.32 -0.56 -7.93
C GLY A 64 -2.21 -0.33 -9.44
N VAL A 65 -2.12 -1.44 -10.15
CA VAL A 65 -1.87 -1.53 -11.59
C VAL A 65 -2.83 -2.51 -12.23
N SER A 66 -3.77 -1.99 -13.03
CA SER A 66 -4.67 -2.83 -13.83
C SER A 66 -4.01 -3.28 -15.13
N ARG A 67 -3.34 -2.37 -15.83
CA ARG A 67 -2.67 -2.54 -17.12
C ARG A 67 -1.25 -1.95 -17.12
N SER A 68 -0.41 -2.40 -18.05
CA SER A 68 0.89 -1.80 -18.31
C SER A 68 0.72 -0.43 -18.98
N LEU A 69 1.60 0.52 -18.67
CA LEU A 69 1.63 1.87 -19.23
C LEU A 69 2.78 1.99 -20.23
N LYS A 70 2.75 3.00 -21.13
CA LYS A 70 3.86 3.31 -22.05
C LYS A 70 5.18 3.50 -21.28
N LYS A 71 5.11 4.19 -20.15
CA LYS A 71 6.18 4.28 -19.16
C LYS A 71 5.95 3.18 -18.12
N ASN A 72 6.85 2.19 -18.06
CA ASN A 72 6.72 1.03 -17.16
C ASN A 72 6.95 1.36 -15.67
N GLU A 73 6.93 2.64 -15.32
CA GLU A 73 7.23 3.14 -13.98
C GLU A 73 6.12 4.10 -13.55
N LYS A 74 5.69 3.97 -12.30
CA LYS A 74 4.74 4.89 -11.68
C LYS A 74 5.03 5.06 -10.20
N TYR A 75 4.41 6.06 -9.59
CA TYR A 75 4.45 6.22 -8.13
C TYR A 75 3.14 5.76 -7.47
N GLY A 76 3.27 5.29 -6.24
CA GLY A 76 2.19 4.91 -5.34
C GLY A 76 2.37 5.54 -3.97
N SER A 77 1.36 5.39 -3.13
CA SER A 77 1.39 5.87 -1.74
C SER A 77 1.76 4.74 -0.78
N LEU A 78 2.45 5.06 0.32
CA LEU A 78 2.76 4.09 1.38
C LEU A 78 1.50 3.43 1.98
N LYS A 79 0.34 4.10 1.94
CA LYS A 79 -0.94 3.53 2.37
C LYS A 79 -1.38 2.33 1.55
N TYR A 80 -1.07 2.33 0.26
CA TYR A 80 -1.28 1.17 -0.61
C TYR A 80 -0.39 0.02 -0.17
N LEU A 81 0.90 0.29 0.03
CA LEU A 81 1.88 -0.70 0.46
C LEU A 81 1.47 -1.37 1.78
N ALA A 82 1.03 -0.57 2.75
CA ALA A 82 0.54 -1.08 4.04
C ALA A 82 -0.65 -2.03 3.86
N GLN A 83 -1.64 -1.62 3.06
CA GLN A 83 -2.79 -2.47 2.77
C GLN A 83 -2.39 -3.75 2.02
N TRP A 84 -1.42 -3.66 1.11
CA TRP A 84 -0.92 -4.79 0.33
C TRP A 84 -0.17 -5.82 1.18
N GLN A 85 0.70 -5.39 2.11
CA GLN A 85 1.32 -6.28 3.11
C GLN A 85 0.25 -6.99 3.94
N GLY A 86 -0.77 -6.25 4.38
CA GLY A 86 -1.89 -6.83 5.14
C GLY A 86 -2.70 -7.86 4.35
N LEU A 87 -2.89 -7.63 3.04
CA LEU A 87 -3.56 -8.58 2.14
C LEU A 87 -2.79 -9.88 1.94
N ARG A 88 -1.45 -9.82 2.02
CA ARG A 88 -0.59 -11.00 1.93
C ARG A 88 -0.58 -11.80 3.22
N GLY A 89 -0.90 -11.14 4.34
CA GLY A 89 -0.75 -11.70 5.68
C GLY A 89 0.69 -11.58 6.18
N GLU A 90 1.40 -10.54 5.76
CA GLU A 90 2.76 -10.24 6.21
C GLU A 90 2.75 -9.16 7.29
N ASP A 91 3.87 -9.07 8.01
CA ASP A 91 4.12 -7.99 8.96
C ASP A 91 4.07 -6.63 8.24
N LEU A 92 3.61 -5.61 8.96
CA LEU A 92 3.71 -4.24 8.51
C LEU A 92 5.16 -3.79 8.73
N ASP A 93 5.82 -3.38 7.65
CA ASP A 93 7.19 -2.86 7.68
C ASP A 93 7.31 -1.77 6.62
N ILE A 94 7.24 -0.51 7.06
CA ILE A 94 7.26 0.67 6.18
C ILE A 94 8.00 1.82 6.85
N ASP A 95 9.14 2.20 6.27
CA ASP A 95 9.82 3.43 6.61
C ASP A 95 9.18 4.64 5.90
N LEU A 96 8.83 5.68 6.67
CA LEU A 96 8.19 6.91 6.15
C LEU A 96 9.20 7.90 5.56
N GLY A 97 10.50 7.66 5.66
CA GLY A 97 11.57 8.43 5.06
C GLY A 97 12.10 7.83 3.76
N GLU A 98 11.79 6.56 3.48
CA GLU A 98 12.31 5.84 2.32
C GLU A 98 11.26 5.60 1.23
N GLU A 99 11.75 5.43 0.00
CA GLU A 99 10.94 5.08 -1.16
C GLU A 99 11.14 3.61 -1.51
N LEU A 100 10.07 2.83 -1.54
CA LEU A 100 10.13 1.41 -1.87
C LEU A 100 9.65 1.17 -3.30
N SER A 101 10.52 0.61 -4.14
CA SER A 101 10.14 0.22 -5.51
C SER A 101 9.83 -1.26 -5.61
N MET A 102 8.67 -1.60 -6.16
CA MET A 102 8.24 -2.98 -6.38
C MET A 102 7.79 -3.19 -7.82
N THR A 103 7.99 -4.38 -8.37
CA THR A 103 7.52 -4.71 -9.72
C THR A 103 6.35 -5.67 -9.67
N CYS A 104 5.25 -5.31 -10.33
CA CYS A 104 4.07 -6.16 -10.45
C CYS A 104 4.38 -7.39 -11.32
N SER A 105 4.19 -8.60 -10.80
CA SER A 105 4.42 -9.86 -11.52
C SER A 105 3.61 -9.97 -12.82
N ARG A 106 2.34 -9.52 -12.79
CA ARG A 106 1.40 -9.62 -13.92
C ARG A 106 1.68 -8.60 -15.03
N THR A 107 1.86 -7.34 -14.69
CA THR A 107 1.95 -6.25 -15.68
C THR A 107 3.37 -5.78 -15.94
N LYS A 108 4.35 -6.28 -15.16
CA LYS A 108 5.76 -5.86 -15.18
C LYS A 108 6.00 -4.37 -14.87
N MET A 109 4.96 -3.64 -14.48
CA MET A 109 5.05 -2.26 -14.04
C MET A 109 5.83 -2.17 -12.73
N ARG A 110 6.82 -1.27 -12.69
CA ARG A 110 7.52 -0.85 -11.48
C ARG A 110 6.75 0.27 -10.80
N VAL A 111 6.44 0.10 -9.52
CA VAL A 111 5.71 1.06 -8.69
C VAL A 111 6.62 1.48 -7.55
N THR A 112 6.94 2.77 -7.49
CA THR A 112 7.70 3.38 -6.39
C THR A 112 6.73 3.97 -5.37
N PHE A 113 6.63 3.36 -4.21
CA PHE A 113 5.84 3.83 -3.08
C PHE A 113 6.63 4.87 -2.32
N THR A 114 6.04 6.05 -2.18
CA THR A 114 6.71 7.21 -1.60
C THR A 114 5.83 7.90 -0.56
N PRO A 115 6.42 8.45 0.52
CA PRO A 115 5.72 9.33 1.44
C PRO A 115 5.37 10.68 0.79
N ASP A 116 6.05 11.06 -0.29
CA ASP A 116 5.86 12.33 -0.98
C ASP A 116 4.58 12.32 -1.82
N ARG A 117 3.59 13.09 -1.36
CA ARG A 117 2.29 13.22 -2.02
C ARG A 117 2.38 13.79 -3.43
N THR A 118 3.31 14.70 -3.69
CA THR A 118 3.39 15.42 -4.96
C THR A 118 3.79 14.49 -6.11
N LYS A 119 4.64 13.49 -5.84
CA LYS A 119 5.12 12.50 -6.83
C LYS A 119 4.01 11.63 -7.42
N TYR A 120 3.00 11.25 -6.62
CA TYR A 120 1.91 10.38 -7.10
C TYR A 120 0.59 11.09 -7.37
N PHE A 121 0.45 12.37 -7.01
CA PHE A 121 -0.73 13.17 -7.34
C PHE A 121 -0.67 13.68 -8.80
N ASN A 122 0.50 14.11 -9.28
CA ASN A 122 0.68 14.68 -10.62
C ASN A 122 0.65 13.67 -11.77
N GLN A 123 0.78 12.36 -11.52
CA GLN A 123 0.77 11.34 -12.58
C GLN A 123 -0.60 11.09 -13.23
N VAL A 124 -1.68 11.70 -12.74
CA VAL A 124 -2.99 11.61 -13.38
C VAL A 124 -2.98 12.35 -14.73
N ALA A 125 -2.09 13.33 -14.93
CA ALA A 125 -2.11 14.21 -16.11
C ALA A 125 -1.51 13.60 -17.39
N GLU A 126 -0.69 12.54 -17.33
CA GLU A 126 0.04 12.04 -18.51
C GLU A 126 -0.53 10.74 -19.12
N ALA A 127 -1.61 10.18 -18.55
CA ALA A 127 -2.16 8.90 -19.02
C ALA A 127 -3.27 9.02 -20.08
N GLU A 128 -3.63 10.24 -20.49
CA GLU A 128 -4.72 10.51 -21.45
C GLU A 128 -4.25 11.17 -22.77
N ALA A 129 -2.97 11.01 -23.15
CA ALA A 129 -2.44 11.47 -24.44
C ALA A 129 -1.98 10.33 -25.39
#